data_AF-A0A956CR61-F1
#
_entry.id   AF-A0A956CR61-F1
#
_cell.length_a   1.000
_cell.length_b   1.000
_cell.length_c   1.000
_cell.angle_alpha   90.00
_cell.angle_beta   90.00
_cell.angle_gamma   90.00
#
_symmetry.space_group_name_H-M   'P 1'
#
loop_
_entity.id
_entity.type
_entity.pdbx_description
1 polymer ?
#
loop_
_entity_poly.entity_id
_entity_poly.type
_entity_poly.pdbx_seq_one_letter_code
_entity_poly.pdbx_strand_id
1 'polypeptide(L)'
;MKRLAPYLVSLAFFAGSHTAAAQSDLDPTTAADVPPAQGEPIYVTAGYAGAEPGGNYKPALPAGKGKPTITWTGFQPMPDGSSRVFVQLTVPATYEINGGANKVSLVIHGSKIFLKNNRRPIDTRFFNTPVNRITVKRKRHDAVIELEMRSGVTPTAHTETDPNGYTYLIFDFPPGDYGGAKAAPEPTAPAPSAQAPAAPRDNLGEPDAERPPAVRGKAKANVKAGGSFSLGTR
;
A
#
# COMPACT_ATOMS: atom_id res chain seq x y z
N MET A 1 -0.04 52.04 -2.84
CA MET A 1 1.39 52.01 -3.23
C MET A 1 2.27 51.88 -1.98
N LYS A 2 2.81 50.70 -1.69
CA LYS A 2 3.90 50.46 -0.71
C LYS A 2 4.87 49.44 -1.32
N ARG A 3 6.13 49.48 -0.90
CA ARG A 3 7.32 49.19 -1.75
C ARG A 3 7.73 47.71 -1.80
N LEU A 4 8.38 47.36 -2.92
CA LEU A 4 9.18 46.15 -3.13
C LEU A 4 10.45 46.14 -2.25
N ALA A 5 10.90 44.94 -1.89
CA ALA A 5 12.30 44.63 -1.59
C ALA A 5 12.57 43.16 -1.98
N PRO A 6 13.55 42.85 -2.85
CA PRO A 6 13.88 41.49 -3.24
C PRO A 6 14.96 40.88 -2.32
N TYR A 7 14.85 39.58 -2.03
CA TYR A 7 15.95 38.81 -1.42
C TYR A 7 16.77 38.09 -2.49
N LEU A 8 18.04 38.48 -2.60
CA LEU A 8 19.08 37.71 -3.27
C LEU A 8 19.54 36.57 -2.35
N VAL A 9 19.71 35.37 -2.91
CA VAL A 9 20.46 34.28 -2.26
C VAL A 9 21.58 33.88 -3.23
N SER A 10 22.83 34.03 -2.76
CA SER A 10 24.02 33.77 -3.55
C SER A 10 24.33 32.29 -3.69
N LEU A 11 24.86 31.93 -4.85
CA LEU A 11 25.41 30.62 -5.19
C LEU A 11 26.80 30.45 -4.57
N ALA A 12 27.12 29.27 -4.04
CA ALA A 12 28.47 28.88 -3.65
C ALA A 12 28.85 27.55 -4.31
N PHE A 13 29.75 27.60 -5.29
CA PHE A 13 30.43 26.41 -5.82
C PHE A 13 31.48 25.94 -4.81
N PHE A 14 31.62 24.63 -4.62
CA PHE A 14 32.82 24.04 -4.04
C PHE A 14 33.38 23.00 -5.00
N ALA A 15 34.52 23.31 -5.61
CA ALA A 15 35.30 22.37 -6.40
C ALA A 15 36.37 21.73 -5.51
N GLY A 16 36.41 20.40 -5.45
CA GLY A 16 37.39 19.63 -4.69
C GLY A 16 37.96 18.52 -5.54
N SER A 17 39.18 18.72 -6.03
CA SER A 17 39.88 17.77 -6.90
C SER A 17 40.69 16.76 -6.09
N HIS A 18 40.63 15.47 -6.45
CA HIS A 18 41.62 14.48 -6.05
C HIS A 18 42.10 13.67 -7.26
N THR A 19 43.39 13.32 -7.25
CA THR A 19 44.17 12.81 -8.39
C THR A 19 44.91 11.53 -7.99
N ALA A 20 45.12 10.63 -8.97
CA ALA A 20 45.94 9.41 -8.92
C ALA A 20 45.38 8.25 -8.05
N ALA A 21 45.69 6.97 -8.34
CA ALA A 21 46.71 6.42 -9.23
C ALA A 21 46.17 5.32 -10.19
N ALA A 22 47.07 4.69 -10.96
CA ALA A 22 46.75 3.95 -12.18
C ALA A 22 47.14 2.46 -12.17
N GLN A 23 46.71 1.79 -13.26
CA GLN A 23 47.26 0.59 -13.91
C GLN A 23 46.91 -0.82 -13.41
N SER A 24 46.37 -1.55 -14.38
CA SER A 24 46.13 -2.99 -14.52
C SER A 24 47.30 -3.70 -15.21
N ASP A 25 47.48 -5.00 -14.96
CA ASP A 25 47.95 -6.00 -15.95
C ASP A 25 47.55 -7.43 -15.51
N LEU A 26 47.59 -8.41 -16.44
CA LEU A 26 46.90 -9.73 -16.43
C LEU A 26 47.92 -10.92 -16.31
N ASP A 27 47.63 -12.24 -16.19
CA ASP A 27 46.43 -13.12 -16.13
C ASP A 27 46.90 -14.52 -15.54
N PRO A 28 46.37 -15.73 -15.86
CA PRO A 28 45.02 -16.32 -15.75
C PRO A 28 45.00 -17.67 -14.94
N THR A 29 43.88 -18.43 -14.98
CA THR A 29 43.68 -19.86 -14.58
C THR A 29 43.37 -20.10 -13.09
N THR A 30 42.14 -20.46 -12.68
CA THR A 30 41.39 -21.68 -13.09
C THR A 30 39.88 -21.41 -13.18
N ALA A 31 39.26 -21.86 -14.28
CA ALA A 31 37.82 -21.86 -14.44
C ALA A 31 37.19 -23.15 -13.89
N ALA A 32 36.08 -23.02 -13.16
CA ALA A 32 35.14 -24.10 -12.85
C ALA A 32 33.71 -23.60 -13.08
N ASP A 33 33.28 -23.73 -14.33
CA ASP A 33 31.91 -23.98 -14.80
C ASP A 33 30.73 -23.34 -14.00
N VAL A 34 30.22 -22.20 -14.50
CA VAL A 34 28.97 -21.58 -14.02
C VAL A 34 27.93 -21.60 -15.15
N PRO A 35 26.82 -22.37 -15.02
CA PRO A 35 25.73 -22.33 -15.99
C PRO A 35 24.92 -21.03 -15.87
N PRO A 36 24.36 -20.50 -16.97
CA PRO A 36 23.77 -19.15 -17.00
C PRO A 36 22.36 -19.09 -16.39
N ALA A 37 22.24 -18.51 -15.19
CA ALA A 37 20.97 -18.33 -14.48
C ALA A 37 20.48 -16.87 -14.50
N GLN A 38 19.80 -16.54 -15.59
CA GLN A 38 18.72 -15.55 -15.75
C GLN A 38 18.39 -14.60 -14.57
N GLY A 39 18.59 -13.30 -14.80
CA GLY A 39 17.74 -12.23 -14.24
C GLY A 39 17.99 -11.83 -12.79
N GLU A 40 18.96 -10.93 -12.58
CA GLU A 40 19.15 -10.15 -11.34
C GLU A 40 17.81 -9.56 -10.83
N PRO A 41 17.29 -9.98 -9.65
CA PRO A 41 16.22 -9.24 -9.00
C PRO A 41 16.81 -7.95 -8.42
N ILE A 42 16.31 -6.80 -8.88
CA ILE A 42 16.78 -5.49 -8.40
C ILE A 42 16.32 -5.30 -6.94
N TYR A 43 17.20 -5.59 -6.00
CA TYR A 43 17.02 -5.25 -4.59
C TYR A 43 17.25 -3.75 -4.39
N VAL A 44 16.16 -2.98 -4.32
CA VAL A 44 16.22 -1.60 -3.79
C VAL A 44 16.38 -1.69 -2.27
N THR A 45 17.38 -0.97 -1.75
CA THR A 45 17.90 -1.02 -0.38
C THR A 45 16.82 -1.20 0.70
N ALA A 46 17.00 -2.22 1.54
CA ALA A 46 15.99 -2.69 2.48
C ALA A 46 15.60 -1.65 3.57
N GLY A 47 14.39 -1.13 3.44
CA GLY A 47 13.67 -0.36 4.45
C GLY A 47 12.17 -0.68 4.36
N TYR A 48 11.44 -0.47 5.46
CA TYR A 48 9.98 -0.67 5.63
C TYR A 48 9.18 -0.97 4.34
N ALA A 49 8.95 -2.26 4.05
CA ALA A 49 8.20 -2.76 2.88
C ALA A 49 6.66 -2.57 3.00
N GLY A 50 6.24 -1.47 3.62
CA GLY A 50 4.83 -1.15 3.85
C GLY A 50 4.16 -0.48 2.65
N ALA A 51 3.07 0.23 2.91
CA ALA A 51 2.39 1.01 1.90
C ALA A 51 3.27 2.21 1.50
N GLU A 52 3.60 2.34 0.21
CA GLU A 52 4.28 3.51 -0.36
C GLU A 52 3.38 4.21 -1.41
N PRO A 53 3.40 5.56 -1.50
CA PRO A 53 2.81 6.28 -2.62
C PRO A 53 3.48 5.85 -3.94
N GLY A 54 2.68 5.60 -4.99
CA GLY A 54 3.18 5.18 -6.31
C GLY A 54 3.45 3.68 -6.47
N GLY A 55 3.26 2.87 -5.42
CA GLY A 55 3.34 1.42 -5.53
C GLY A 55 2.25 0.82 -6.43
N ASN A 56 2.48 -0.41 -6.94
CA ASN A 56 1.62 -1.11 -7.91
C ASN A 56 0.20 -1.52 -7.41
N TYR A 57 -0.30 -0.93 -6.32
CA TYR A 57 -1.66 -1.17 -5.85
C TYR A 57 -2.68 -0.50 -6.78
N LYS A 58 -3.49 -1.29 -7.47
CA LYS A 58 -4.64 -0.80 -8.25
C LYS A 58 -5.93 -0.97 -7.44
N PRO A 59 -6.53 0.11 -6.91
CA PRO A 59 -7.86 0.06 -6.31
C PRO A 59 -8.90 -0.46 -7.31
N ALA A 60 -9.94 -1.12 -6.79
CA ALA A 60 -11.09 -1.56 -7.61
C ALA A 60 -12.00 -0.41 -8.10
N LEU A 61 -11.70 0.84 -7.72
CA LEU A 61 -12.44 2.04 -8.12
C LEU A 61 -11.56 2.88 -9.07
N PRO A 62 -11.94 3.07 -10.34
CA PRO A 62 -11.10 3.79 -11.31
C PRO A 62 -10.88 5.26 -10.93
N ALA A 63 -9.73 5.79 -11.34
CA ALA A 63 -9.37 7.19 -11.20
C ALA A 63 -10.14 8.11 -12.18
N GLY A 64 -10.02 9.42 -11.97
CA GLY A 64 -10.36 10.47 -12.93
C GLY A 64 -11.83 10.91 -13.00
N LYS A 65 -12.76 10.27 -12.27
CA LYS A 65 -14.21 10.62 -12.34
C LYS A 65 -14.92 10.64 -10.99
N GLY A 66 -15.89 11.55 -10.89
CA GLY A 66 -16.83 11.63 -9.76
C GLY A 66 -16.35 12.46 -8.58
N LYS A 67 -16.91 12.20 -7.40
CA LYS A 67 -16.50 12.85 -6.14
C LYS A 67 -15.16 12.26 -5.67
N PRO A 68 -14.26 13.06 -5.04
CA PRO A 68 -13.03 12.54 -4.46
C PRO A 68 -13.32 11.36 -3.54
N THR A 69 -12.61 10.25 -3.74
CA THR A 69 -12.84 9.04 -2.96
C THR A 69 -11.51 8.45 -2.50
N ILE A 70 -11.35 8.31 -1.19
CA ILE A 70 -10.18 7.70 -0.55
C ILE A 70 -10.18 6.19 -0.86
N THR A 71 -9.32 5.79 -1.79
CA THR A 71 -9.10 4.40 -2.19
C THR A 71 -8.12 3.69 -1.29
N TRP A 72 -7.15 4.40 -0.71
CA TRP A 72 -6.16 3.85 0.22
C TRP A 72 -5.71 4.89 1.25
N THR A 73 -5.15 4.42 2.37
CA THR A 73 -4.54 5.21 3.44
C THR A 73 -3.32 4.46 3.91
N GLY A 74 -2.18 5.15 4.01
CA GLY A 74 -0.91 4.56 4.36
C GLY A 74 -0.10 5.42 5.32
N PHE A 75 0.95 4.80 5.86
CA PHE A 75 1.91 5.40 6.76
C PHE A 75 3.28 4.79 6.48
N GLN A 76 4.30 5.64 6.41
CA GLN A 76 5.69 5.26 6.17
C GLN A 76 6.59 5.99 7.18
N PRO A 77 7.15 5.27 8.18
CA PRO A 77 8.18 5.81 9.08
C PRO A 77 9.54 5.78 8.39
N MET A 78 10.41 6.74 8.69
CA MET A 78 11.77 6.83 8.15
C MET A 78 12.84 6.70 9.27
N PRO A 79 14.09 6.30 8.94
CA PRO A 79 15.10 5.98 9.96
C PRO A 79 15.56 7.17 10.82
N ASP A 80 15.37 8.40 10.35
CA ASP A 80 15.67 9.66 11.04
C ASP A 80 14.54 10.13 11.98
N GLY A 81 13.45 9.36 12.08
CA GLY A 81 12.26 9.69 12.85
C GLY A 81 11.27 10.61 12.13
N SER A 82 11.56 11.01 10.89
CA SER A 82 10.55 11.62 10.03
C SER A 82 9.50 10.57 9.67
N SER A 83 8.33 11.01 9.23
CA SER A 83 7.30 10.08 8.77
C SER A 83 6.33 10.71 7.79
N ARG A 84 5.72 9.87 6.96
CA ARG A 84 4.75 10.26 5.95
C ARG A 84 3.41 9.60 6.24
N VAL A 85 2.35 10.39 6.34
CA VAL A 85 0.96 9.93 6.28
C VAL A 85 0.42 10.29 4.90
N PHE A 86 -0.23 9.35 4.22
CA PHE A 86 -0.78 9.63 2.89
C PHE A 86 -2.13 8.97 2.64
N VAL A 87 -2.91 9.57 1.74
CA VAL A 87 -4.14 8.97 1.21
C VAL A 87 -4.15 9.03 -0.30
N GLN A 88 -4.59 7.93 -0.93
CA GLN A 88 -4.83 7.86 -2.36
C GLN A 88 -6.28 8.26 -2.66
N LEU A 89 -6.47 9.16 -3.62
CA LEU A 89 -7.75 9.68 -4.06
C LEU A 89 -7.98 9.35 -5.55
N THR A 90 -9.25 9.10 -5.92
CA THR A 90 -9.65 8.95 -7.33
C THR A 90 -9.48 10.21 -8.17
N VAL A 91 -9.60 11.39 -7.55
CA VAL A 91 -9.44 12.71 -8.17
C VAL A 91 -8.88 13.69 -7.12
N PRO A 92 -8.21 14.78 -7.52
CA PRO A 92 -7.76 15.83 -6.59
C PRO A 92 -8.90 16.37 -5.71
N ALA A 93 -8.56 16.79 -4.49
CA ALA A 93 -9.49 17.35 -3.52
C ALA A 93 -8.89 18.56 -2.81
N THR A 94 -9.74 19.49 -2.39
CA THR A 94 -9.35 20.53 -1.43
C THR A 94 -9.31 19.96 -0.02
N TYR A 95 -8.38 20.44 0.79
CA TYR A 95 -8.20 19.99 2.16
C TYR A 95 -7.87 21.15 3.10
N GLU A 96 -8.12 20.93 4.40
CA GLU A 96 -7.83 21.87 5.49
C GLU A 96 -7.10 21.13 6.61
N ILE A 97 -6.03 21.72 7.15
CA ILE A 97 -5.27 21.19 8.28
C ILE A 97 -5.63 22.00 9.53
N ASN A 98 -6.34 21.36 10.45
CA ASN A 98 -6.66 21.93 11.76
C ASN A 98 -5.66 21.37 12.77
N GLY A 99 -4.69 22.21 13.15
CA GLY A 99 -3.61 21.85 14.08
C GLY A 99 -4.00 21.91 15.55
N GLY A 100 -3.30 21.14 16.38
CA GLY A 100 -3.46 21.12 17.84
C GLY A 100 -2.38 20.26 18.49
N ALA A 101 -2.02 20.57 19.75
CA ALA A 101 -0.84 19.99 20.41
C ALA A 101 -0.84 18.46 20.48
N ASN A 102 -1.98 17.85 20.83
CA ASN A 102 -2.13 16.39 20.99
C ASN A 102 -2.95 15.74 19.87
N LYS A 103 -3.49 16.54 18.94
CA LYS A 103 -4.36 16.07 17.87
C LYS A 103 -4.34 17.02 16.68
N VAL A 104 -4.04 16.49 15.51
CA VAL A 104 -4.22 17.18 14.23
C VAL A 104 -5.40 16.53 13.51
N SER A 105 -6.25 17.32 12.86
CA SER A 105 -7.32 16.80 12.01
C SER A 105 -7.27 17.41 10.63
N LEU A 106 -7.28 16.56 9.61
CA LEU A 106 -7.14 16.94 8.21
C LEU A 106 -8.45 16.62 7.50
N VAL A 107 -9.17 17.66 7.10
CA VAL A 107 -10.48 17.56 6.46
C VAL A 107 -10.26 17.53 4.94
N ILE A 108 -10.87 16.58 4.26
CA ILE A 108 -10.81 16.44 2.80
C ILE A 108 -12.22 16.63 2.27
N HIS A 109 -12.48 17.76 1.61
CA HIS A 109 -13.85 18.21 1.34
C HIS A 109 -14.54 17.43 0.23
N GLY A 110 -15.85 17.21 0.41
CA GLY A 110 -16.72 16.50 -0.55
C GLY A 110 -16.37 15.03 -0.77
N SER A 111 -15.48 14.47 0.06
CA SER A 111 -14.85 13.18 -0.18
C SER A 111 -15.57 11.99 0.46
N LYS A 112 -15.45 10.83 -0.19
CA LYS A 112 -15.93 9.53 0.29
C LYS A 112 -14.76 8.64 0.70
N ILE A 113 -15.06 7.55 1.41
CA ILE A 113 -14.09 6.50 1.74
C ILE A 113 -14.56 5.21 1.07
N PHE A 114 -13.75 4.63 0.19
CA PHE A 114 -14.16 3.51 -0.66
C PHE A 114 -14.38 2.22 0.15
N LEU A 115 -13.35 1.78 0.86
CA LEU A 115 -13.38 0.53 1.62
C LEU A 115 -13.51 0.77 3.12
N LYS A 116 -14.21 -0.14 3.82
CA LYS A 116 -14.24 -0.18 5.29
C LYS A 116 -12.84 -0.33 5.89
N ASN A 117 -11.91 -0.97 5.17
CA ASN A 117 -10.53 -1.15 5.63
C ASN A 117 -9.78 0.17 5.81
N ASN A 118 -10.00 1.16 4.92
CA ASN A 118 -9.36 2.49 4.99
C ASN A 118 -9.79 3.30 6.24
N ARG A 119 -10.80 2.82 6.98
CA ARG A 119 -11.28 3.40 8.24
C ARG A 119 -10.74 2.69 9.49
N ARG A 120 -9.97 1.61 9.32
CA ARG A 120 -9.29 0.97 10.45
C ARG A 120 -8.18 1.90 10.95
N PRO A 121 -8.04 2.10 12.27
CA PRO A 121 -6.93 2.86 12.80
C PRO A 121 -5.59 2.18 12.49
N ILE A 122 -4.60 2.96 12.08
CA ILE A 122 -3.20 2.54 12.03
C ILE A 122 -2.57 2.97 13.35
N ASP A 123 -1.99 2.01 14.08
CA ASP A 123 -1.27 2.26 15.33
C ASP A 123 0.21 2.45 15.00
N THR A 124 0.75 3.62 15.31
CA THR A 124 2.12 4.02 14.97
C THR A 124 2.97 4.23 16.22
N ARG A 125 2.46 3.92 17.42
CA ARG A 125 3.15 4.14 18.71
C ARG A 125 4.48 3.41 18.84
N PHE A 126 4.67 2.33 18.09
CA PHE A 126 5.91 1.55 18.11
C PHE A 126 7.05 2.22 17.34
N PHE A 127 6.77 3.19 16.46
CA PHE A 127 7.80 3.89 15.69
C PHE A 127 8.23 5.19 16.37
N ASN A 128 9.48 5.59 16.15
CA ASN A 128 10.00 6.89 16.55
C ASN A 128 9.47 8.02 15.65
N THR A 129 8.19 8.39 15.77
CA THR A 129 7.55 9.41 14.94
C THR A 129 6.61 10.30 15.76
N PRO A 130 6.24 11.51 15.29
CA PRO A 130 5.38 12.41 16.07
C PRO A 130 3.91 11.99 16.09
N VAL A 131 3.53 10.93 15.37
CA VAL A 131 2.15 10.42 15.28
C VAL A 131 2.04 9.11 16.06
N ASN A 132 1.07 9.01 16.97
CA ASN A 132 0.76 7.79 17.69
C ASN A 132 -0.32 6.94 16.98
N ARG A 133 -1.29 7.60 16.32
CA ARG A 133 -2.38 6.89 15.66
C ARG A 133 -2.97 7.70 14.52
N ILE A 134 -3.35 7.00 13.46
CA ILE A 134 -4.02 7.56 12.28
C ILE A 134 -5.40 6.91 12.17
N THR A 135 -6.48 7.69 12.08
CA THR A 135 -7.83 7.14 11.85
C THR A 135 -8.61 7.97 10.84
N VAL A 136 -9.10 7.34 9.76
CA VAL A 136 -9.96 8.02 8.78
C VAL A 136 -11.44 7.80 9.11
N LYS A 137 -12.17 8.91 9.29
CA LYS A 137 -13.60 8.93 9.63
C LYS A 137 -14.38 9.74 8.60
N ARG A 138 -15.68 9.47 8.46
CA ARG A 138 -16.60 10.30 7.65
C ARG A 138 -17.27 11.34 8.55
N LYS A 139 -17.23 12.61 8.17
CA LYS A 139 -17.89 13.74 8.84
C LYS A 139 -18.81 14.42 7.84
N ARG A 140 -20.13 14.18 7.95
CA ARG A 140 -21.15 14.63 6.98
C ARG A 140 -20.79 14.19 5.53
N HIS A 141 -20.36 15.13 4.69
CA HIS A 141 -20.00 14.95 3.27
C HIS A 141 -18.50 14.86 3.03
N ASP A 142 -17.69 14.96 4.08
CA ASP A 142 -16.23 14.99 4.04
C ASP A 142 -15.64 13.73 4.69
N ALA A 143 -14.41 13.40 4.34
CA ALA A 143 -13.55 12.53 5.14
C ALA A 143 -12.65 13.39 6.04
N VAL A 144 -12.37 12.89 7.24
CA VAL A 144 -11.45 13.50 8.19
C VAL A 144 -10.43 12.46 8.59
N ILE A 145 -9.15 12.77 8.37
CA ILE A 145 -8.03 12.02 8.95
C ILE A 145 -7.80 12.63 10.34
N GLU A 146 -7.98 11.84 11.38
CA GLU A 146 -7.61 12.22 12.75
C GLU A 146 -6.26 11.61 13.09
N LEU A 147 -5.31 12.45 13.48
CA LEU A 147 -4.00 12.06 13.96
C LEU A 147 -3.95 12.30 15.47
N GLU A 148 -3.78 11.23 16.24
CA GLU A 148 -3.41 11.33 17.66
C GLU A 148 -1.90 11.60 17.69
N MET A 149 -1.50 12.79 18.15
CA MET A 149 -0.10 13.23 18.13
C MET A 149 0.62 12.79 19.40
N ARG A 150 1.93 12.56 19.27
CA ARG A 150 2.86 12.43 20.39
C ARG A 150 3.54 13.76 20.73
N SER A 151 3.86 14.53 19.69
CA SER A 151 4.45 15.86 19.80
C SER A 151 3.68 16.83 18.91
N GLY A 152 3.55 18.08 19.37
CA GLY A 152 2.77 19.13 18.72
C GLY A 152 3.46 19.70 17.47
N VAL A 153 3.63 18.87 16.45
CA VAL A 153 4.32 19.19 15.20
C VAL A 153 3.32 19.34 14.06
N THR A 154 3.42 20.43 13.31
CA THR A 154 2.61 20.67 12.10
C THR A 154 3.23 19.94 10.91
N PRO A 155 2.48 19.12 10.15
CA PRO A 155 2.98 18.51 8.92
C PRO A 155 3.09 19.50 7.77
N THR A 156 4.06 19.26 6.89
CA THR A 156 4.08 19.83 5.54
C THR A 156 3.15 19.00 4.65
N ALA A 157 2.30 19.65 3.86
CA ALA A 157 1.33 18.95 3.01
C ALA A 157 1.54 19.27 1.53
N HIS A 158 1.48 18.25 0.70
CA HIS A 158 1.58 18.38 -0.76
C HIS A 158 0.80 17.27 -1.47
N THR A 159 0.73 17.38 -2.80
CA THR A 159 -0.06 16.50 -3.65
C THR A 159 0.82 15.94 -4.76
N GLU A 160 0.76 14.63 -4.99
CA GLU A 160 1.47 13.93 -6.07
C GLU A 160 0.46 13.20 -6.98
N THR A 161 0.72 13.17 -8.28
CA THR A 161 -0.14 12.47 -9.25
C THR A 161 0.50 11.14 -9.66
N ASP A 162 -0.25 10.05 -9.52
CA ASP A 162 0.16 8.71 -9.88
C ASP A 162 0.06 8.48 -11.41
N PRO A 163 0.97 7.73 -12.05
CA PRO A 163 0.87 7.40 -13.48
C PRO A 163 -0.44 6.70 -13.89
N ASN A 164 -1.12 6.01 -12.97
CA ASN A 164 -2.45 5.40 -13.18
C ASN A 164 -3.61 6.41 -13.02
N GLY A 165 -3.32 7.71 -12.88
CA GLY A 165 -4.30 8.81 -12.82
C GLY A 165 -4.88 9.10 -11.44
N TYR A 166 -4.44 8.40 -10.39
CA TYR A 166 -4.81 8.71 -9.01
C TYR A 166 -4.05 9.93 -8.49
N THR A 167 -4.51 10.47 -7.37
CA THR A 167 -3.87 11.59 -6.69
C THR A 167 -3.56 11.20 -5.25
N TYR A 168 -2.29 11.26 -4.85
CA TYR A 168 -1.91 11.15 -3.44
C TYR A 168 -1.95 12.52 -2.78
N LEU A 169 -2.59 12.60 -1.62
CA LEU A 169 -2.45 13.70 -0.70
C LEU A 169 -1.53 13.23 0.44
N ILE A 170 -0.42 13.93 0.61
CA ILE A 170 0.73 13.52 1.41
C ILE A 170 0.96 14.54 2.52
N PHE A 171 1.28 14.04 3.72
CA PHE A 171 1.56 14.81 4.92
C PHE A 171 2.87 14.31 5.53
N ASP A 172 3.92 15.11 5.33
CA ASP A 172 5.26 14.82 5.81
C ASP A 172 5.51 15.49 7.17
N PHE A 173 6.03 14.70 8.10
CA PHE A 173 6.40 15.11 9.44
C PHE A 173 7.93 15.16 9.55
N PRO A 174 8.50 16.24 10.12
CA PRO A 174 9.95 16.42 10.18
C PRO A 174 10.64 15.38 11.08
N PRO A 175 11.95 15.13 10.84
CA PRO A 175 12.75 14.23 11.66
C PRO A 175 12.86 14.71 13.10
N GLY A 176 13.16 13.77 14.00
CA GLY A 176 13.29 14.05 15.43
C GLY A 176 13.34 12.79 16.29
N ASP A 177 13.72 12.97 17.55
CA ASP A 177 13.50 11.97 18.58
C ASP A 177 12.14 12.22 19.24
N TYR A 178 11.26 11.24 19.09
CA TYR A 178 9.91 11.21 19.63
C TYR A 178 9.76 10.05 20.64
N GLY A 179 10.85 9.39 21.06
CA GLY A 179 10.83 8.35 22.08
C GLY A 179 10.07 7.07 21.69
N GLY A 180 10.02 6.75 20.39
CA GLY A 180 9.51 5.45 19.91
C GLY A 180 10.66 4.51 19.58
N ALA A 181 10.38 3.25 19.21
CA ALA A 181 11.45 2.42 18.68
C ALA A 181 11.87 3.00 17.31
N LYS A 182 13.15 3.35 17.20
CA LYS A 182 13.74 3.73 15.92
C LYS A 182 13.54 2.55 14.96
N ALA A 183 13.14 2.82 13.72
CA ALA A 183 12.95 1.75 12.73
C ALA A 183 14.26 0.96 12.61
N ALA A 184 14.25 -0.28 13.10
CA ALA A 184 15.45 -1.09 13.17
C ALA A 184 15.89 -1.47 11.74
N PRO A 185 17.20 -1.54 11.46
CA PRO A 185 17.67 -2.15 10.23
C PRO A 185 17.25 -3.63 10.23
N GLU A 186 16.71 -4.07 9.09
CA GLU A 186 16.40 -5.44 8.66
C GLU A 186 15.84 -6.44 9.72
N PRO A 187 14.64 -7.02 9.49
CA PRO A 187 14.35 -8.33 10.06
C PRO A 187 15.36 -9.32 9.47
N THR A 188 16.24 -9.88 10.31
CA THR A 188 17.03 -11.06 9.93
C THR A 188 16.08 -12.10 9.35
N ALA A 189 16.37 -12.59 8.14
CA ALA A 189 15.43 -13.41 7.36
C ALA A 189 14.87 -14.56 8.22
N PRO A 190 13.55 -14.83 8.17
CA PRO A 190 12.99 -15.98 8.85
C PRO A 190 13.69 -17.24 8.33
N ALA A 191 14.15 -18.08 9.25
CA ALA A 191 14.80 -19.35 8.92
C ALA A 191 13.93 -20.14 7.91
N PRO A 192 14.54 -20.83 6.92
CA PRO A 192 13.78 -21.49 5.87
C PRO A 192 12.75 -22.45 6.48
N SER A 193 11.49 -22.21 6.15
CA SER A 193 10.36 -23.01 6.64
C SER A 193 10.60 -24.49 6.34
N ALA A 194 10.70 -25.30 7.39
CA ALA A 194 10.78 -26.75 7.26
C ALA A 194 9.63 -27.25 6.39
N GLN A 195 9.94 -27.99 5.33
CA GLN A 195 8.95 -28.55 4.42
C GLN A 195 7.99 -29.45 5.21
N ALA A 196 6.70 -29.12 5.19
CA ALA A 196 5.67 -30.04 5.62
C ALA A 196 5.71 -31.28 4.69
N PRO A 197 5.71 -32.52 5.22
CA PRO A 197 5.73 -33.71 4.39
C PRO A 197 4.50 -33.75 3.48
N ALA A 198 4.71 -33.94 2.18
CA ALA A 198 3.61 -34.17 1.24
C ALA A 198 2.91 -35.49 1.59
N ALA A 199 1.60 -35.44 1.79
CA ALA A 199 0.78 -36.65 1.90
C ALA A 199 0.79 -37.40 0.55
N PRO A 200 0.88 -38.75 0.54
CA PRO A 200 0.79 -39.51 -0.69
C PRO A 200 -0.57 -39.30 -1.36
N ARG A 201 -0.58 -39.08 -2.68
CA ARG A 201 -1.78 -39.25 -3.50
C ARG A 201 -1.67 -40.59 -4.20
N ASP A 202 -2.55 -41.50 -3.81
CA ASP A 202 -2.64 -42.83 -4.40
C ASP A 202 -3.01 -42.81 -5.89
N ASN A 203 -2.64 -43.90 -6.57
CA ASN A 203 -2.71 -44.11 -8.01
C ASN A 203 -4.06 -43.75 -8.66
N LEU A 204 -3.98 -43.08 -9.81
CA LEU A 204 -5.00 -43.15 -10.85
C LEU A 204 -4.83 -44.47 -11.61
N GLY A 205 -5.79 -45.38 -11.45
CA GLY A 205 -5.85 -46.62 -12.22
C GLY A 205 -6.18 -46.39 -13.71
N GLU A 206 -5.80 -47.35 -14.55
CA GLU A 206 -5.85 -47.27 -16.01
C GLU A 206 -7.24 -47.04 -16.63
N PRO A 207 -7.30 -46.39 -17.80
CA PRO A 207 -8.44 -46.48 -18.71
C PRO A 207 -8.24 -47.65 -19.69
N ASP A 208 -9.05 -48.70 -19.60
CA ASP A 208 -9.10 -49.73 -20.63
C ASP A 208 -10.55 -50.12 -21.00
N ALA A 209 -10.71 -50.79 -22.14
CA ALA A 209 -11.84 -50.60 -23.03
C ALA A 209 -12.92 -51.71 -23.01
N GLU A 210 -13.95 -51.43 -23.81
CA GLU A 210 -14.91 -52.36 -24.44
C GLU A 210 -16.12 -52.95 -23.67
N ARG A 211 -17.27 -52.81 -24.37
CA ARG A 211 -18.42 -53.74 -24.48
C ARG A 211 -19.54 -53.67 -23.41
N PRO A 212 -20.80 -54.04 -23.79
CA PRO A 212 -21.70 -53.32 -24.70
C PRO A 212 -23.04 -52.94 -24.00
N PRO A 213 -23.98 -52.19 -24.63
CA PRO A 213 -25.18 -51.73 -23.94
C PRO A 213 -26.25 -52.81 -23.73
N ALA A 214 -26.85 -52.83 -22.53
CA ALA A 214 -28.03 -53.64 -22.21
C ALA A 214 -29.34 -52.83 -22.31
N VAL A 215 -30.40 -53.50 -22.77
CA VAL A 215 -31.61 -52.88 -23.33
C VAL A 215 -32.80 -52.94 -22.36
N ARG A 216 -33.53 -51.81 -22.23
CA ARG A 216 -34.99 -51.71 -21.95
C ARG A 216 -35.55 -52.22 -20.60
N GLY A 217 -36.04 -51.28 -19.79
CA GLY A 217 -37.05 -51.53 -18.74
C GLY A 217 -38.05 -50.38 -18.62
N LYS A 218 -39.34 -50.63 -18.87
CA LYS A 218 -40.42 -49.65 -18.64
C LYS A 218 -40.88 -49.71 -17.18
N ALA A 219 -41.16 -48.56 -16.55
CA ALA A 219 -42.19 -48.46 -15.50
C ALA A 219 -42.79 -47.05 -15.42
N LYS A 220 -44.07 -46.94 -15.06
CA LYS A 220 -44.83 -45.69 -14.90
C LYS A 220 -45.33 -45.56 -13.46
N ALA A 221 -45.26 -44.36 -12.87
CA ALA A 221 -46.16 -43.77 -11.85
C ALA A 221 -45.62 -42.35 -11.58
N ASN A 222 -46.31 -41.21 -11.75
CA ASN A 222 -47.72 -40.77 -11.64
C ASN A 222 -48.20 -40.49 -10.21
N VAL A 223 -49.15 -39.54 -10.08
CA VAL A 223 -49.61 -38.82 -8.85
C VAL A 223 -48.59 -37.76 -8.40
N LYS A 224 -48.82 -36.44 -8.43
CA LYS A 224 -50.01 -35.55 -8.61
C LYS A 224 -51.02 -35.48 -7.45
N ALA A 225 -50.70 -34.65 -6.47
CA ALA A 225 -51.62 -33.76 -5.74
C ALA A 225 -50.78 -32.57 -5.21
N GLY A 226 -51.23 -31.32 -5.12
CA GLY A 226 -52.54 -30.72 -5.40
C GLY A 226 -52.76 -29.55 -4.42
N GLY A 227 -52.96 -28.31 -4.89
CA GLY A 227 -53.01 -27.16 -3.98
C GLY A 227 -52.96 -25.78 -4.61
N SER A 228 -53.83 -25.49 -5.58
CA SER A 228 -54.11 -24.11 -6.01
C SER A 228 -55.19 -23.49 -5.13
N PHE A 229 -55.01 -22.25 -4.66
CA PHE A 229 -56.10 -21.39 -4.22
C PHE A 229 -56.05 -20.06 -4.97
N SER A 230 -57.18 -19.67 -5.56
CA SER A 230 -57.32 -18.47 -6.38
C SER A 230 -58.10 -17.36 -5.65
N LEU A 231 -58.07 -16.17 -6.26
CA LEU A 231 -58.82 -14.97 -5.88
C LEU A 231 -60.30 -15.22 -5.52
N GLY A 232 -60.82 -14.37 -4.64
CA GLY A 232 -62.24 -14.07 -4.52
C GLY A 232 -62.44 -12.56 -4.33
N THR A 233 -63.00 -11.90 -5.35
CA THR A 233 -63.30 -10.46 -5.35
C THR A 233 -64.68 -10.18 -4.76
N ARG A 234 -64.84 -9.09 -4.01
CA ARG A 234 -65.99 -8.18 -4.13
C ARG A 234 -65.70 -6.83 -3.49
#